data_AF-A0A812BB53-F1
#
_entry.id   AF-A0A812BB53-F1
#
_cell.length_a   1.000
_cell.length_b   1.000
_cell.length_c   1.000
_cell.angle_alpha   90.00
_cell.angle_beta   90.00
_cell.angle_gamma   90.00
#
_symmetry.space_group_name_H-M   'P 1'
#
loop_
_entity.id
_entity.type
_entity.pdbx_description
1 polymer ?
#
loop_
_entity_poly.entity_id
_entity_poly.type
_entity_poly.pdbx_seq_one_letter_code
_entity_poly.pdbx_strand_id
1 'polypeptide(L)'
;MVYMSPKDICNMCLVNKSWLECCKMNPTAQQKLKEFKKSMKIKRSQSNKENIIKVALEKTKHKPKRLTKSELFKQCANTLKKDECLQKCPKCDHPAKVRPVQECGVCMNSTCGYHYCSKCRAKYHGSDLCFQVGTKRLTKEIVNTRTAKKYLRRL
;
A
#
# COMPACT_ATOMS: atom_id res chain seq x y z
N MET A 1 -12.84 -17.74 -59.66
CA MET A 1 -13.52 -17.68 -58.35
C MET A 1 -12.79 -18.59 -57.36
N VAL A 2 -12.11 -18.05 -56.34
CA VAL A 2 -11.76 -18.83 -55.14
C VAL A 2 -12.03 -17.92 -53.95
N TYR A 3 -13.21 -18.09 -53.34
CA TYR A 3 -13.88 -17.14 -52.44
C TYR A 3 -13.51 -17.30 -50.96
N MET A 4 -12.68 -18.28 -50.59
CA MET A 4 -12.39 -18.56 -49.17
C MET A 4 -11.08 -17.94 -48.72
N SER A 5 -11.11 -17.21 -47.61
CA SER A 5 -9.90 -16.66 -47.01
C SER A 5 -9.02 -17.80 -46.45
N PRO A 6 -7.70 -17.59 -46.31
CA PRO A 6 -6.82 -18.58 -45.68
C PRO A 6 -7.26 -18.99 -44.26
N LYS A 7 -7.96 -18.08 -43.54
CA LYS A 7 -8.55 -18.35 -42.23
C LYS A 7 -9.75 -19.31 -42.34
N ASP A 8 -10.62 -19.09 -43.31
CA ASP A 8 -11.81 -19.92 -43.54
C ASP A 8 -11.41 -21.32 -44.00
N ILE A 9 -10.40 -21.42 -44.87
CA ILE A 9 -9.80 -22.69 -45.29
C ILE A 9 -9.25 -23.45 -44.07
N CYS A 10 -8.54 -22.76 -43.18
CA CYS A 10 -8.01 -23.38 -41.96
C CYS A 10 -9.13 -23.84 -41.02
N ASN A 11 -10.18 -23.04 -40.84
CA ASN A 11 -11.32 -23.38 -39.98
C ASN A 11 -12.09 -24.59 -40.53
N MET A 12 -12.35 -24.64 -41.84
CA MET A 12 -13.03 -25.78 -42.48
C MET A 12 -12.22 -27.08 -42.36
N CYS A 13 -10.89 -26.99 -42.49
CA CYS A 13 -10.00 -28.14 -42.31
C CYS A 13 -9.97 -28.67 -40.87
N LEU A 14 -10.33 -27.87 -39.87
CA LEU A 14 -10.36 -28.27 -38.45
C LEU A 14 -11.67 -28.96 -38.06
N VAL A 15 -12.76 -28.69 -38.78
CA VAL A 15 -14.09 -29.21 -38.46
C VAL A 15 -14.52 -30.38 -39.36
N ASN A 16 -13.85 -30.62 -40.49
CA ASN A 16 -14.20 -31.72 -41.40
C ASN A 16 -12.96 -32.35 -42.09
N LYS A 17 -12.80 -33.68 -41.93
CA LYS A 17 -11.68 -34.44 -42.49
C LYS A 17 -11.72 -34.55 -44.01
N SER A 18 -12.91 -34.64 -44.62
CA SER A 18 -13.06 -34.66 -46.08
C SER A 18 -12.59 -33.34 -46.70
N TRP A 19 -12.89 -32.21 -46.05
CA TRP A 19 -12.38 -30.90 -46.46
C TRP A 19 -10.86 -30.78 -46.32
N LEU A 20 -10.28 -31.38 -45.28
CA LEU A 20 -8.84 -31.44 -45.12
C LEU A 20 -8.17 -32.24 -46.26
N GLU A 21 -8.75 -33.38 -46.65
CA GLU A 21 -8.24 -34.16 -47.80
C GLU A 21 -8.38 -33.40 -49.12
N CYS A 22 -9.53 -32.77 -49.39
CA CYS A 22 -9.71 -31.90 -50.56
C CYS A 22 -8.68 -30.76 -50.60
N CYS A 23 -8.37 -30.14 -49.46
CA CYS A 23 -7.34 -29.11 -49.37
C CYS A 23 -5.91 -29.63 -49.54
N LYS A 24 -5.66 -30.93 -49.26
CA LYS A 24 -4.36 -31.58 -49.54
C LYS A 24 -4.19 -31.91 -51.01
N MET A 25 -5.28 -32.28 -51.70
CA MET A 25 -5.25 -32.59 -53.14
C MET A 25 -5.12 -31.35 -54.02
N ASN A 26 -5.43 -30.16 -53.51
CA ASN A 26 -5.26 -28.89 -54.22
C ASN A 26 -3.97 -28.16 -53.77
N PRO A 27 -2.93 -28.04 -54.63
CA PRO A 27 -1.65 -27.42 -54.26
C PRO A 27 -1.79 -25.98 -53.75
N THR A 28 -2.65 -25.19 -54.39
CA THR A 28 -2.90 -23.78 -54.06
C THR A 28 -3.57 -23.63 -52.69
N ALA A 29 -4.55 -24.47 -52.38
CA ALA A 29 -5.21 -24.47 -51.07
C ALA A 29 -4.26 -24.94 -49.95
N GLN A 30 -3.45 -25.97 -50.24
CA GLN A 30 -2.45 -26.48 -49.31
C GLN A 30 -1.37 -25.43 -48.99
N GLN A 31 -0.91 -24.69 -50.00
CA GLN A 31 0.07 -23.61 -49.84
C GLN A 31 -0.49 -22.48 -48.97
N LYS A 32 -1.71 -22.01 -49.25
CA LYS A 32 -2.40 -20.99 -48.43
C LYS A 32 -2.55 -21.41 -46.98
N LEU A 33 -2.86 -22.68 -46.73
CA LEU A 33 -2.96 -23.23 -45.38
C LEU A 33 -1.61 -23.25 -44.65
N LYS A 34 -0.52 -23.63 -45.35
CA LYS A 34 0.84 -23.63 -44.79
C LYS A 34 1.29 -22.21 -44.45
N GLU A 35 1.09 -21.25 -45.34
CA GLU A 35 1.43 -19.84 -45.14
C GLU A 35 0.65 -19.21 -43.99
N PHE A 36 -0.66 -19.49 -43.91
CA PHE A 36 -1.49 -19.01 -42.81
C PHE A 36 -1.07 -19.59 -41.45
N LYS A 37 -0.74 -20.88 -41.38
CA LYS A 37 -0.22 -21.50 -40.15
C LYS A 37 1.14 -20.91 -39.75
N LYS A 38 2.02 -20.60 -40.71
CA LYS A 38 3.30 -19.93 -40.47
C LYS A 38 3.09 -18.50 -39.92
N SER A 39 2.22 -17.71 -40.54
CA SER A 39 1.94 -16.34 -40.09
C SER A 39 1.30 -16.30 -38.70
N MET A 40 0.44 -17.26 -38.37
CA MET A 40 -0.13 -17.44 -37.03
C MET A 40 0.94 -17.76 -35.97
N LYS A 41 1.91 -18.63 -36.27
CA LYS A 41 3.03 -18.93 -35.35
C LYS A 41 3.93 -17.70 -35.11
N ILE A 42 4.19 -16.92 -36.15
CA ILE A 42 4.98 -15.68 -36.06
C ILE A 42 4.25 -14.63 -35.21
N LYS A 43 2.96 -14.37 -35.47
CA LYS A 43 2.13 -13.44 -34.69
C LYS A 43 2.06 -13.83 -33.21
N ARG A 44 1.89 -15.12 -32.91
CA ARG A 44 1.88 -15.63 -31.52
C ARG A 44 3.24 -15.43 -30.83
N SER A 45 4.35 -15.64 -31.55
CA SER A 45 5.70 -15.41 -31.02
C SER A 45 5.99 -13.93 -30.78
N GLN A 46 5.52 -13.04 -31.66
CA GLN A 46 5.63 -11.59 -31.48
C GLN A 46 4.79 -11.10 -30.30
N SER A 47 3.52 -11.52 -30.21
CA SER A 47 2.65 -11.17 -29.07
C SER A 47 3.21 -11.67 -27.74
N ASN A 48 3.80 -12.87 -27.69
CA ASN A 48 4.47 -13.36 -26.48
C ASN A 48 5.67 -12.48 -26.07
N LYS A 49 6.48 -12.01 -27.04
CA LYS A 49 7.60 -11.08 -26.77
C LYS A 49 7.10 -9.73 -26.26
N GLU A 50 6.06 -9.18 -26.88
CA GLU A 50 5.43 -7.92 -26.46
C GLU A 50 4.86 -8.00 -25.04
N ASN A 51 4.21 -9.11 -24.69
CA ASN A 51 3.67 -9.33 -23.35
C ASN A 51 4.79 -9.45 -22.30
N ILE A 52 5.91 -10.11 -22.61
CA ILE A 52 7.08 -10.18 -21.72
C ILE A 52 7.65 -8.77 -21.48
N ILE A 53 7.80 -7.96 -22.53
CA ILE A 53 8.32 -6.59 -22.42
C ILE A 53 7.36 -5.70 -21.61
N LYS A 54 6.05 -5.78 -21.82
CA LYS A 54 5.05 -5.05 -21.02
C LYS A 54 5.10 -5.41 -19.54
N VAL A 55 5.19 -6.71 -19.22
CA VAL A 55 5.32 -7.18 -17.83
C VAL A 55 6.63 -6.71 -17.18
N ALA A 56 7.72 -6.65 -17.94
CA ALA A 56 8.99 -6.11 -17.44
C ALA A 56 8.93 -4.60 -17.18
N LEU A 57 8.27 -3.84 -18.07
CA LEU A 57 8.11 -2.39 -17.94
C LEU A 57 7.09 -1.97 -16.87
N GLU A 58 6.11 -2.81 -16.54
CA GLU A 58 5.18 -2.55 -15.43
C GLU A 58 5.83 -2.81 -14.06
N LYS A 59 6.78 -3.75 -13.97
CA LYS A 59 7.51 -4.03 -12.72
C LYS A 59 8.36 -2.85 -12.22
N THR A 60 8.73 -1.90 -13.08
CA THR A 60 9.52 -0.72 -12.70
C THR A 60 8.67 0.46 -12.23
N LYS A 61 7.34 0.41 -12.38
CA LYS A 61 6.42 1.41 -11.84
C LYS A 61 6.03 1.06 -10.40
N HIS A 62 6.99 1.15 -9.48
CA HIS A 62 6.67 1.13 -8.06
C HIS A 62 5.85 2.37 -7.70
N LYS A 63 4.52 2.18 -7.55
CA LYS A 63 3.64 3.10 -6.82
C LYS A 63 4.34 3.46 -5.51
N PRO A 64 4.41 4.74 -5.10
CA PRO A 64 5.12 5.13 -3.88
C PRO A 64 4.55 4.32 -2.72
N LYS A 65 5.38 3.42 -2.19
CA LYS A 65 5.00 2.50 -1.13
C LYS A 65 4.76 3.37 0.11
N ARG A 66 3.50 3.61 0.45
CA ARG A 66 3.16 4.31 1.70
C ARG A 66 3.68 3.45 2.84
N LEU A 67 4.68 3.96 3.56
CA LEU A 67 5.22 3.28 4.71
C LEU A 67 4.13 3.12 5.76
N THR A 68 4.02 1.91 6.29
CA THR A 68 3.18 1.64 7.45
C THR A 68 3.72 2.36 8.68
N LYS A 69 2.86 2.56 9.69
CA LYS A 69 3.28 3.17 10.96
C LYS A 69 4.47 2.42 11.59
N SER A 70 4.47 1.09 11.54
CA SER A 70 5.57 0.28 12.07
C SER A 70 6.89 0.51 11.32
N GLU A 71 6.85 0.57 9.99
CA GLU A 71 8.04 0.85 9.18
C GLU A 71 8.60 2.25 9.44
N LEU A 72 7.73 3.25 9.61
CA LEU A 72 8.15 4.61 10.00
C LEU A 72 8.86 4.63 11.36
N PHE A 73 8.32 3.91 12.36
CA PHE A 73 8.96 3.80 13.67
C PHE A 73 10.32 3.11 13.58
N LYS A 74 10.45 2.03 12.78
CA LYS A 74 11.72 1.33 12.55
C LYS A 74 12.75 2.23 11.88
N GLN A 75 12.36 2.94 10.83
CA GLN A 75 13.26 3.87 10.13
C GLN A 75 13.74 4.98 11.06
N CYS A 76 12.83 5.56 11.85
CA CYS A 76 13.19 6.59 12.82
C CYS A 76 14.13 6.05 13.90
N ALA A 77 13.92 4.82 14.38
CA ALA A 77 14.74 4.20 15.43
C ALA A 77 16.21 4.11 15.03
N ASN A 78 16.48 3.84 13.75
CA ASN A 78 17.84 3.76 13.21
C ASN A 78 18.59 5.11 13.22
N THR A 79 17.88 6.23 13.36
CA THR A 79 18.44 7.60 13.36
C THR A 79 18.64 8.18 14.76
N LEU A 80 18.34 7.40 15.80
CA LEU A 80 18.48 7.84 17.19
C LEU A 80 19.90 7.66 17.70
N LYS A 81 20.32 8.59 18.55
CA LYS A 81 21.57 8.46 19.34
C LYS A 81 21.32 7.55 20.55
N LYS A 82 22.40 7.07 21.19
CA LYS A 82 22.34 6.16 22.35
C LYS A 82 21.49 6.69 23.51
N ASP A 83 21.48 8.01 23.72
CA ASP A 83 20.76 8.66 24.83
C ASP A 83 19.35 9.14 24.44
N GLU A 84 18.89 8.82 23.22
CA GLU A 84 17.59 9.21 22.71
C GLU A 84 16.65 8.00 22.68
N CYS A 85 15.34 8.23 22.82
CA CYS A 85 14.33 7.20 22.65
C CYS A 85 13.16 7.67 21.77
N LEU A 86 12.40 6.73 21.22
CA LEU A 86 11.20 7.04 20.43
C LEU A 86 9.94 6.97 21.28
N GLN A 87 9.05 7.94 21.10
CA GLN A 87 7.70 7.91 21.62
C GLN A 87 6.70 8.31 20.54
N LYS A 88 5.41 8.06 20.79
CA LYS A 88 4.32 8.54 19.93
C LYS A 88 4.08 10.03 20.20
N CYS A 89 4.04 10.83 19.14
CA CYS A 89 3.65 12.24 19.22
C CYS A 89 2.23 12.38 19.79
N PRO A 90 1.99 13.23 20.80
CA PRO A 90 0.66 13.41 21.40
C PRO A 90 -0.36 14.08 20.48
N LYS A 91 0.05 14.65 19.33
CA LYS A 91 -0.84 15.32 18.36
C LYS A 91 -1.22 14.45 17.17
N CYS A 92 -0.30 13.62 16.68
CA CYS A 92 -0.49 12.90 15.42
C CYS A 92 -0.02 11.44 15.45
N ASP A 93 0.40 10.93 16.62
CA ASP A 93 0.95 9.58 16.82
C ASP A 93 2.20 9.20 16.00
N HIS A 94 2.74 10.13 15.21
CA HIS A 94 3.97 9.93 14.45
C HIS A 94 5.16 9.73 15.41
N PRO A 95 6.21 8.98 15.03
CA PRO A 95 7.41 8.88 15.85
C PRO A 95 7.96 10.25 16.22
N ALA A 96 8.26 10.41 17.50
CA ALA A 96 8.88 11.58 18.08
C ALA A 96 10.16 11.14 18.79
N LYS A 97 11.24 11.91 18.54
CA LYS A 97 12.52 11.73 19.20
C LYS A 97 12.45 12.39 20.56
N VAL A 98 12.75 11.62 21.60
CA VAL A 98 12.71 12.05 22.99
C VAL A 98 14.12 12.04 23.56
N ARG A 99 14.48 13.14 24.22
CA ARG A 99 15.73 13.30 24.97
C ARG A 99 15.37 13.24 26.47
N PRO A 100 15.59 12.10 27.14
CA PRO A 100 15.25 11.95 28.56
C PRO A 100 15.93 13.00 29.44
N VAL A 101 17.19 13.34 29.16
CA VAL A 101 17.97 14.33 29.93
C VAL A 101 17.35 15.72 29.89
N GLN A 102 16.75 16.11 28.76
CA GLN A 102 16.09 17.41 28.59
C GLN A 102 14.59 17.35 28.86
N GLU A 103 14.07 16.15 29.18
CA GLU A 103 12.66 15.87 29.40
C GLU A 103 11.76 16.38 28.27
N CYS A 104 12.28 16.32 27.04
CA CYS A 104 11.63 16.90 25.86
C CYS A 104 11.51 15.88 24.72
N GLY A 105 10.46 16.03 23.93
CA GLY A 105 10.18 15.24 22.74
C GLY A 105 9.84 16.11 21.56
N VAL A 106 10.39 15.80 20.39
CA VAL A 106 10.12 16.50 19.13
C VAL A 106 9.60 15.51 18.09
N CYS A 107 8.44 15.80 17.51
CA CYS A 107 7.89 15.00 16.44
C CYS A 107 8.78 15.03 15.19
N MET A 108 9.05 13.86 14.60
CA MET A 108 9.90 13.73 13.40
C MET A 108 9.13 14.01 12.09
N ASN A 109 7.81 14.14 12.15
CA ASN A 109 7.01 14.54 10.99
C ASN A 109 7.25 16.03 10.69
N SER A 110 7.71 16.33 9.48
CA SER A 110 8.01 17.69 9.01
C SER A 110 6.80 18.63 9.05
N THR A 111 5.57 18.11 8.94
CA THR A 111 4.37 18.93 9.04
C THR A 111 3.89 19.15 10.47
N CYS A 112 4.23 18.25 11.39
CA CYS A 112 3.80 18.36 12.78
C CYS A 112 4.81 19.12 13.63
N GLY A 113 6.08 18.69 13.63
CA GLY A 113 7.19 19.33 14.36
C GLY A 113 6.94 19.60 15.85
N TYR A 114 5.92 18.99 16.45
CA TYR A 114 5.44 19.38 17.77
C TYR A 114 6.49 19.09 18.86
N HIS A 115 6.83 20.13 19.63
CA HIS A 115 7.76 20.06 20.74
C HIS A 115 7.00 19.99 22.07
N TYR A 116 7.20 18.91 22.81
CA TYR A 116 6.43 18.58 24.01
C TYR A 116 7.32 18.12 25.17
N CYS A 117 6.80 18.21 26.40
CA CYS A 117 7.46 17.65 27.58
C CYS A 117 7.23 16.13 27.64
N SER A 118 8.29 15.33 27.79
CA SER A 118 8.19 13.87 27.80
C SER A 118 7.41 13.31 29.00
N LYS A 119 7.34 14.06 30.11
CA LYS A 119 6.60 13.69 31.32
C LYS A 119 5.10 13.95 31.18
N CYS A 120 4.70 15.20 30.95
CA CYS A 120 3.29 15.60 30.95
C CYS A 120 2.63 15.56 29.56
N ARG A 121 3.41 15.39 28.49
CA ARG A 121 2.97 15.36 27.08
C ARG A 121 2.29 16.64 26.59
N ALA A 122 2.34 17.72 27.36
CA ALA A 122 1.91 19.06 26.98
C ALA A 122 3.02 19.81 26.22
N LYS A 123 2.75 21.05 25.81
CA LYS A 123 3.75 21.93 25.17
C LYS A 123 5.00 22.02 26.05
N TYR A 124 6.18 21.94 25.43
CA TYR A 124 7.43 22.00 26.17
C TYR A 124 7.54 23.32 26.95
N HIS A 125 7.92 23.20 28.22
CA HIS A 125 7.96 24.29 29.19
C HIS A 125 9.34 24.46 29.84
N GLY A 126 10.40 23.91 29.24
CA GLY A 126 11.77 24.09 29.73
C GLY A 126 11.94 23.57 31.17
N SER A 127 12.41 24.45 32.05
CA SER A 127 12.62 24.18 33.47
C SER A 127 11.39 24.40 34.35
N ASP A 128 10.28 24.90 33.78
CA ASP A 128 9.04 25.05 34.54
C ASP A 128 8.52 23.68 35.01
N LEU A 129 7.78 23.67 36.11
CA LEU A 129 7.19 22.44 36.61
C LEU A 129 6.11 21.95 35.65
N CYS A 130 6.06 20.63 35.45
CA CYS A 130 4.92 20.01 34.78
C CYS A 130 3.65 20.39 35.53
N PHE A 131 2.63 20.84 34.80
CA PHE A 131 1.32 21.05 35.38
C PHE A 131 0.81 19.70 35.92
N GLN A 132 0.86 19.55 37.23
CA GLN A 132 0.27 18.42 37.92
C GLN A 132 -1.25 18.56 37.73
N VAL A 133 -1.82 17.82 36.78
CA VAL A 133 -3.25 17.51 36.83
C VAL A 133 -3.44 16.53 38.00
N GLY A 134 -3.23 17.02 39.23
CA GLY A 134 -3.70 16.34 40.41
C GLY A 134 -5.21 16.25 40.25
N THR A 135 -5.76 15.05 40.26
CA THR A 135 -7.18 14.89 40.54
C THR A 135 -7.41 15.63 41.84
N LYS A 136 -8.07 16.79 41.79
CA LYS A 136 -8.60 17.38 43.02
C LYS A 136 -9.44 16.25 43.61
N ARG A 137 -8.99 15.65 44.72
CA ARG A 137 -9.82 14.69 45.45
C ARG A 137 -11.11 15.43 45.68
N LEU A 138 -12.18 14.98 45.01
CA LEU A 138 -13.50 15.52 45.22
C LEU A 138 -13.71 15.45 46.73
N THR A 139 -13.86 16.59 47.40
CA THR A 139 -14.11 16.59 48.84
C THR A 139 -15.33 15.70 49.07
N LYS A 140 -15.31 14.85 50.11
CA LYS A 140 -16.39 13.89 50.40
C LYS A 140 -17.78 14.55 50.43
N GLU A 141 -17.83 15.87 50.66
CA GLU A 141 -19.04 16.70 50.61
C GLU A 141 -19.77 16.64 49.27
N ILE A 142 -19.07 16.58 48.12
CA ILE A 142 -19.71 16.61 46.80
C ILE A 142 -20.50 15.32 46.53
N VAL A 143 -20.01 14.17 47.04
CA VAL A 143 -20.64 12.84 46.87
C VAL A 143 -22.01 12.76 47.58
N ASN A 144 -22.22 13.55 48.63
CA ASN A 144 -23.45 13.50 49.43
C ASN A 144 -24.52 14.52 49.04
N THR A 145 -24.26 15.37 48.04
CA THR A 145 -25.25 16.36 47.58
C THR A 145 -26.46 15.70 46.94
N ARG A 146 -27.64 16.32 47.10
CA ARG A 146 -28.91 15.85 46.51
C ARG A 146 -28.83 15.72 44.99
N THR A 147 -28.04 16.57 44.36
CA THR A 147 -27.75 16.55 42.92
C THR A 147 -26.86 15.38 42.53
N ALA A 148 -25.73 15.15 43.22
CA ALA A 148 -24.84 14.01 42.94
C ALA A 148 -25.56 12.65 43.06
N LYS A 149 -26.38 12.47 44.09
CA LYS A 149 -27.21 11.25 44.27
C LYS A 149 -28.24 11.03 43.17
N LYS A 150 -28.64 12.05 42.41
CA LYS A 150 -29.60 11.91 41.29
C LYS A 150 -28.93 11.34 40.04
N TYR A 151 -27.66 11.68 39.79
CA TYR A 151 -26.90 11.19 38.63
C TYR A 151 -26.32 9.79 38.83
N LEU A 152 -26.00 9.41 40.08
CA LEU A 152 -25.48 8.07 40.40
C LEU A 152 -26.52 6.94 40.33
N ARG A 153 -27.83 7.24 40.36
CA ARG A 153 -28.91 6.23 40.23
C ARG A 153 -29.13 5.70 38.81
N ARG A 154 -28.35 6.19 37.83
CA ARG A 154 -28.47 5.82 36.41
C ARG A 154 -27.33 4.90 35.93
N LEU A 155 -26.53 4.36 36.84
CA LEU A 155 -25.55 3.29 36.59
C LEU A 155 -26.09 1.99 37.18
#